data_AF-A6KR15-F1
#
_entry.id   AF-A6KR15-F1
#
_cell.length_a   1.000
_cell.length_b   1.000
_cell.length_c   1.000
_cell.angle_alpha   90.00
_cell.angle_beta   90.00
_cell.angle_gamma   90.00
#
_symmetry.space_group_name_H-M   'P 1'
#
loop_
_entity.id
_entity.type
_entity.pdbx_description
1 polymer ?
#
loop_
_entity_poly.entity_id
_entity_poly.type
_entity_poly.pdbx_seq_one_letter_code
_entity_poly.pdbx_strand_id
1 'polypeptide(L)'
;MEYQLRLQGSNNGFQPCLALLCSPYYSGNPGPESKICPFWVMPPPEQRPSDYGIPMDVEMAYVQDSFLTNDVLQEMMMLVEFYKGAPDLVKFQEAWSPEHTYLDKLKMSLASRTPKDQGMCHVLEQVCSVLKQGS
;
A
#
# COMPACT_ATOMS: atom_id res chain seq x y z
N MET A 1 10.83 -4.02 25.03
CA MET A 1 11.15 -2.64 25.46
C MET A 1 12.19 -1.95 24.57
N GLU A 2 13.16 -2.67 24.00
CA GLU A 2 14.24 -2.07 23.19
C GLU A 2 13.75 -1.28 21.96
N TYR A 3 12.76 -1.81 21.22
CA TYR A 3 12.20 -1.11 20.06
C TYR A 3 11.48 0.20 20.41
N GLN A 4 10.77 0.25 21.54
CA GLN A 4 10.08 1.45 22.01
C GLN A 4 11.08 2.52 22.48
N LEU A 5 12.16 2.10 23.15
CA LEU A 5 13.26 3.01 23.54
C LEU A 5 14.00 3.59 22.33
N ARG A 6 14.12 2.83 21.22
CA ARG A 6 14.66 3.36 19.95
C ARG A 6 13.75 4.41 19.29
N LEU A 7 12.44 4.39 19.57
CA LEU A 7 11.47 5.37 19.08
C LEU A 7 11.34 6.60 19.98
N GLN A 8 12.04 6.60 21.12
CA GLN A 8 12.08 7.74 22.02
C GLN A 8 12.95 8.84 21.38
N GLY A 9 12.30 9.91 20.96
CA GLY A 9 12.99 11.08 20.40
C GLY A 9 13.81 11.80 21.48
N SER A 10 14.60 12.78 21.05
CA SER A 10 15.50 13.57 21.91
C SER A 10 14.84 14.30 23.08
N ASN A 11 13.50 14.45 23.08
CA ASN A 11 12.73 15.12 24.13
C ASN A 11 11.95 14.16 25.05
N ASN A 12 12.36 12.88 25.17
CA ASN A 12 11.65 11.84 25.92
C ASN A 12 10.21 11.54 25.43
N GLY A 13 9.76 12.15 24.34
CA GLY A 13 8.50 11.81 23.68
C GLY A 13 8.69 10.65 22.70
N PHE A 14 7.75 9.71 22.68
CA PHE A 14 7.69 8.71 21.62
C PHE A 14 7.26 9.39 20.33
N GLN A 15 8.10 9.32 19.29
CA GLN A 15 7.69 9.78 17.98
C GLN A 15 6.62 8.82 17.45
N PRO A 16 5.48 9.32 16.92
CA PRO A 16 4.42 8.44 16.44
C PRO A 16 4.97 7.58 15.29
N CYS A 17 4.96 6.26 15.48
CA CYS A 17 5.25 5.32 14.42
C CYS A 17 3.97 5.16 13.58
N LEU A 18 4.00 5.68 12.36
CA LEU A 18 2.92 5.49 11.40
C LEU A 18 3.10 4.15 10.67
N ALA A 19 2.04 3.37 10.56
CA ALA A 19 2.01 2.15 9.78
C ALA A 19 0.90 2.23 8.73
N LEU A 20 1.08 1.53 7.62
CA LEU A 20 0.10 1.43 6.53
C LEU A 20 -0.39 -0.01 6.43
N LEU A 21 -1.70 -0.20 6.46
CA LEU A 21 -2.35 -1.48 6.20
C LEU A 21 -2.95 -1.44 4.79
N CYS A 22 -2.43 -2.29 3.90
CA CYS A 22 -2.96 -2.51 2.56
C CYS A 22 -3.56 -3.91 2.50
N SER A 23 -4.89 -4.00 2.36
CA SER A 23 -5.60 -5.28 2.34
C SER A 23 -6.34 -5.50 1.02
N PRO A 24 -5.63 -5.83 -0.07
CA PRO A 24 -6.22 -5.96 -1.41
C PRO A 24 -7.21 -7.12 -1.52
N TYR A 25 -7.19 -8.09 -0.62
CA TYR A 25 -8.09 -9.25 -0.63
C TYR A 25 -9.13 -9.26 0.49
N TYR A 26 -9.28 -8.16 1.23
CA TYR A 26 -10.25 -8.10 2.32
C TYR A 26 -11.70 -8.17 1.78
N SER A 27 -12.40 -9.25 2.12
CA SER A 27 -13.78 -9.51 1.66
C SER A 27 -14.81 -8.53 2.21
N GLY A 28 -14.51 -7.87 3.34
CA GLY A 28 -15.37 -6.82 3.90
C GLY A 28 -15.25 -5.47 3.18
N ASN A 29 -14.44 -5.36 2.12
CA ASN A 29 -14.41 -4.21 1.24
C ASN A 29 -15.09 -4.57 -0.10
N PRO A 30 -16.37 -4.24 -0.28
CA PRO A 30 -17.10 -4.54 -1.52
C PRO A 30 -16.68 -3.64 -2.69
N GLY A 31 -15.94 -2.55 -2.41
CA GLY A 31 -15.48 -1.62 -3.42
C GLY A 31 -14.38 -2.21 -4.31
N PRO A 32 -14.27 -1.74 -5.57
CA PRO A 32 -13.21 -2.16 -6.48
C PRO A 32 -11.81 -1.69 -6.04
N GLU A 33 -11.73 -0.62 -5.27
CA GLU A 33 -10.47 -0.05 -4.79
C GLU A 33 -10.00 -0.71 -3.50
N SER A 34 -8.73 -1.10 -3.45
CA SER A 34 -8.10 -1.66 -2.25
C SER A 34 -7.95 -0.58 -1.18
N LYS A 35 -8.41 -0.85 0.04
CA LYS A 35 -8.27 0.09 1.17
C LYS A 35 -6.81 0.13 1.64
N ILE A 36 -6.22 1.32 1.65
CA ILE A 36 -4.96 1.63 2.35
C ILE A 36 -5.36 2.44 3.59
N CYS A 37 -5.09 1.90 4.77
CA CYS A 37 -5.44 2.50 6.05
C CYS A 37 -4.16 2.83 6.82
N PRO A 38 -3.78 4.10 6.96
CA PRO A 38 -2.79 4.47 7.94
C PRO A 38 -3.34 4.30 9.35
N PHE A 39 -2.50 3.86 10.26
CA PHE A 39 -2.81 3.83 11.68
C PHE A 39 -1.55 4.17 12.48
N TRP A 40 -1.76 4.70 13.68
CA TRP A 40 -0.70 4.89 14.67
C TRP A 40 -1.04 4.07 15.91
N VAL A 41 -0.03 3.58 16.61
CA VAL A 41 -0.24 2.84 17.85
C VAL A 41 0.01 3.79 19.02
N MET A 42 -1.04 4.13 19.75
CA MET A 42 -0.91 4.87 20.99
C MET A 42 -0.23 3.97 22.04
N PRO A 43 0.86 4.44 22.69
CA PRO A 43 1.51 3.64 23.71
C PRO A 43 0.58 3.41 24.91
N PRO A 44 0.76 2.32 25.66
CA PRO A 44 -0.01 2.09 26.88
C PRO A 44 0.26 3.21 27.90
N PRO A 45 -0.73 3.55 28.77
CA PRO A 45 -0.52 4.53 29.83
C PRO A 45 0.62 4.13 30.78
N GLU A 46 1.32 5.12 31.33
CA GLU A 46 2.46 4.88 32.24
C GLU A 46 2.10 4.04 33.47
N GLN A 47 0.84 4.11 33.94
CA GLN A 47 0.36 3.33 35.09
C GLN A 47 0.19 1.83 34.76
N ARG A 48 0.12 1.46 33.48
CA ARG A 48 -0.06 0.07 33.01
C ARG A 48 0.87 -0.23 31.84
N PRO A 49 2.21 -0.24 32.06
CA PRO A 49 3.19 -0.37 30.99
C PRO A 49 3.23 -1.77 30.35
N SER A 50 2.61 -2.77 30.99
CA SER A 50 2.46 -4.13 30.46
C SER A 50 1.33 -4.27 29.45
N ASP A 51 0.44 -3.27 29.32
CA ASP A 51 -0.67 -3.33 28.38
C ASP A 51 -0.19 -3.15 26.94
N TYR A 52 -0.97 -3.65 26.00
CA TYR A 52 -0.71 -3.41 24.58
C TYR A 52 -1.07 -1.98 24.19
N GLY A 53 -0.30 -1.42 23.25
CA GLY A 53 -0.67 -0.16 22.62
C GLY A 53 -1.97 -0.31 21.82
N ILE A 54 -2.72 0.79 21.70
CA ILE A 54 -4.02 0.80 21.03
C ILE A 54 -3.82 1.30 19.60
N PRO A 55 -4.20 0.53 18.55
CA PRO A 55 -4.25 1.03 17.19
C PRO A 55 -5.31 2.13 17.09
N MET A 56 -4.92 3.26 16.55
CA MET A 56 -5.73 4.44 16.43
C MET A 56 -5.82 4.82 14.95
N ASP A 57 -7.02 5.19 14.51
CA ASP A 57 -7.22 5.79 13.19
C ASP A 57 -6.50 7.14 13.11
N VAL A 58 -6.02 7.46 11.91
CA VAL A 58 -5.34 8.73 11.64
C VAL A 58 -6.13 9.50 10.60
N GLU A 59 -6.47 10.74 10.93
CA GLU A 59 -7.04 11.67 9.96
C GLU A 59 -5.93 12.19 9.03
N MET A 60 -6.13 12.05 7.72
CA MET A 60 -5.10 12.33 6.72
C MET A 60 -5.55 13.36 5.71
N ALA A 61 -4.63 14.24 5.33
CA ALA A 61 -4.73 15.06 4.13
C ALA A 61 -3.81 14.47 3.06
N TYR A 62 -4.39 13.95 1.97
CA TYR A 62 -3.61 13.40 0.86
C TYR A 62 -3.18 14.52 -0.08
N VAL A 63 -1.88 14.58 -0.36
CA VAL A 63 -1.31 15.41 -1.43
C VAL A 63 -0.82 14.46 -2.51
N GLN A 64 -1.43 14.51 -3.69
CA GLN A 64 -0.96 13.73 -4.83
C GLN A 64 0.32 14.33 -5.39
N ASP A 65 1.28 13.47 -5.70
CA ASP A 65 2.49 13.90 -6.39
C ASP A 65 2.15 14.44 -7.78
N SER A 66 2.98 15.37 -8.26
CA SER A 66 2.78 16.02 -9.56
C SER A 66 3.12 15.11 -10.74
N PHE A 67 4.04 14.16 -10.55
CA PHE A 67 4.50 13.22 -11.58
C PHE A 67 5.07 11.95 -10.90
N LEU A 68 5.18 10.85 -11.66
CA LEU A 68 5.88 9.65 -11.19
C LEU A 68 7.38 9.81 -11.43
N THR A 69 8.20 9.56 -10.41
CA THR A 69 9.65 9.55 -10.57
C THR A 69 10.11 8.27 -11.27
N ASN A 70 11.25 8.34 -11.97
CA ASN A 70 11.85 7.17 -12.61
C ASN A 70 12.22 6.08 -11.61
N ASP A 71 12.60 6.44 -10.39
CA ASP A 71 12.96 5.49 -9.34
C ASP A 71 11.77 4.59 -8.97
N VAL A 72 10.59 5.18 -8.78
CA VAL A 72 9.38 4.40 -8.46
C VAL A 72 9.00 3.49 -9.64
N LEU A 73 9.11 3.98 -10.88
CA LEU A 73 8.88 3.15 -12.06
C LEU A 73 9.86 1.97 -12.13
N GLN A 74 11.13 2.23 -11.87
CA GLN A 74 12.16 1.19 -11.86
C GLN A 74 11.86 0.14 -10.78
N GLU A 75 11.44 0.56 -9.58
CA GLU A 75 11.01 -0.36 -8.52
C GLU A 75 9.80 -1.22 -8.94
N MET A 76 8.79 -0.62 -9.58
CA MET A 76 7.65 -1.37 -10.13
C MET A 76 8.10 -2.44 -11.13
N MET A 77 9.02 -2.10 -12.03
CA MET A 77 9.55 -3.06 -13.01
C MET A 77 10.40 -4.16 -12.36
N MET A 78 11.19 -3.83 -11.34
CA MET A 78 11.95 -4.83 -10.58
C MET A 78 11.02 -5.82 -9.87
N LEU A 79 9.89 -5.37 -9.32
CA LEU A 79 8.89 -6.26 -8.72
C LEU A 79 8.27 -7.21 -9.75
N VAL A 80 7.95 -6.70 -10.95
CA VAL A 80 7.40 -7.51 -12.04
C VAL A 80 8.38 -8.62 -12.43
N GLU A 81 9.67 -8.29 -12.59
CA GLU A 81 10.68 -9.29 -12.95
C GLU A 81 10.96 -10.26 -11.79
N PHE A 82 10.94 -9.80 -10.53
CA PHE A 82 11.16 -10.64 -9.36
C PHE A 82 10.13 -11.77 -9.25
N TYR A 83 8.84 -11.47 -9.46
CA TYR A 83 7.77 -12.48 -9.38
C TYR A 83 7.53 -13.24 -10.69
N LYS A 84 8.30 -12.97 -11.74
CA LYS A 84 8.12 -13.63 -13.03
C LYS A 84 8.39 -15.13 -12.94
N GLY A 85 7.37 -15.93 -13.18
CA GLY A 85 7.43 -17.38 -13.03
C GLY A 85 7.45 -17.86 -11.57
N ALA A 86 7.27 -16.97 -10.59
CA ALA A 86 7.15 -17.34 -9.19
C ALA A 86 5.79 -18.03 -8.94
N PRO A 87 5.73 -19.08 -8.10
CA PRO A 87 4.49 -19.84 -7.86
C PRO A 87 3.43 -19.04 -7.09
N ASP A 88 3.85 -17.99 -6.38
CA ASP A 88 3.02 -17.06 -5.62
C ASP A 88 2.67 -15.78 -6.39
N LEU A 89 3.06 -15.68 -7.67
CA LEU A 89 2.62 -14.60 -8.54
C LEU A 89 1.09 -14.56 -8.59
N VAL A 90 0.54 -13.38 -8.36
CA VAL A 90 -0.90 -13.14 -8.49
C VAL A 90 -1.31 -13.42 -9.92
N LYS A 91 -2.33 -14.25 -10.08
CA LYS A 91 -2.91 -14.56 -11.39
C LYS A 91 -3.80 -13.40 -11.83
N PHE A 92 -3.18 -12.39 -12.41
CA PHE A 92 -3.84 -11.13 -12.75
C PHE A 92 -5.02 -11.27 -13.72
N GLN A 93 -5.06 -12.33 -14.54
CA GLN A 93 -6.17 -12.62 -15.45
C GLN A 93 -7.35 -13.35 -14.80
N GLU A 94 -7.21 -13.88 -13.58
CA GLU A 94 -8.32 -14.53 -12.88
C GLU A 94 -9.35 -13.50 -12.40
N ALA A 95 -10.61 -13.94 -12.33
CA ALA A 95 -11.71 -13.14 -11.83
C ALA A 95 -11.53 -12.84 -10.34
N TRP A 96 -11.55 -11.56 -9.99
CA TRP A 96 -11.67 -11.11 -8.60
C TRP A 96 -13.14 -10.99 -8.19
N SER A 97 -13.98 -10.50 -9.11
CA SER A 97 -15.43 -10.41 -8.98
C SER A 97 -16.09 -10.81 -10.32
N PRO A 98 -17.43 -10.98 -10.39
CA PRO A 98 -18.10 -11.36 -11.63
C PRO A 98 -17.83 -10.43 -12.83
N GLU A 99 -17.47 -9.17 -12.56
CA GLU A 99 -17.29 -8.13 -13.57
C GLU A 99 -15.81 -7.74 -13.77
N HIS A 100 -14.91 -8.12 -12.86
CA HIS A 100 -13.55 -7.58 -12.80
C HIS A 100 -12.50 -8.66 -12.52
N THR A 101 -11.36 -8.59 -13.21
CA THR A 101 -10.17 -9.38 -12.92
C THR A 101 -9.35 -8.79 -11.77
N TYR A 102 -8.38 -9.56 -11.26
CA TYR A 102 -7.39 -9.02 -10.30
C TYR A 102 -6.59 -7.85 -10.88
N LEU A 103 -6.31 -7.86 -12.20
CA LEU A 103 -5.67 -6.72 -12.84
C LEU A 103 -6.57 -5.47 -12.85
N ASP A 104 -7.85 -5.64 -13.13
CA ASP A 104 -8.80 -4.51 -13.10
C ASP A 104 -8.88 -3.94 -11.69
N LYS A 105 -8.91 -4.80 -10.66
CA LYS A 105 -8.83 -4.37 -9.26
C LYS A 105 -7.58 -3.52 -8.97
N LEU A 106 -6.41 -3.96 -9.44
CA LEU A 106 -5.16 -3.23 -9.29
C LEU A 106 -5.25 -1.84 -9.96
N LYS A 107 -5.72 -1.79 -11.22
CA LYS A 107 -5.88 -0.54 -11.96
C LYS A 107 -6.81 0.44 -11.27
N MET A 108 -7.99 -0.02 -10.84
CA MET A 108 -8.94 0.82 -10.11
C MET A 108 -8.35 1.33 -8.79
N SER A 109 -7.61 0.47 -8.06
CA SER A 109 -6.93 0.85 -6.81
C SER A 109 -5.83 1.90 -7.01
N LEU A 110 -5.21 1.97 -8.19
CA LEU A 110 -4.17 2.94 -8.53
C LEU A 110 -4.74 4.24 -9.10
N ALA A 111 -5.85 4.17 -9.85
CA ALA A 111 -6.40 5.32 -10.58
C ALA A 111 -6.71 6.54 -9.68
N SER A 112 -7.15 6.32 -8.44
CA SER A 112 -7.42 7.40 -7.47
C SER A 112 -6.17 7.92 -6.76
N ARG A 113 -5.01 7.28 -6.96
CA ARG A 113 -3.77 7.49 -6.17
C ARG A 113 -2.57 7.89 -7.01
N THR A 114 -2.67 7.82 -8.33
CA THR A 114 -1.58 8.15 -9.24
C THR A 114 -1.56 9.64 -9.57
N PRO A 115 -0.38 10.20 -9.89
CA PRO A 115 -0.27 11.56 -10.41
C PRO A 115 -1.18 11.79 -11.62
N LYS A 116 -1.72 13.01 -11.75
CA LYS A 116 -2.65 13.39 -12.84
C LYS A 116 -1.98 13.66 -14.19
N ASP A 117 -0.66 13.49 -14.27
CA ASP A 117 0.09 13.72 -15.51
C ASP A 117 -0.28 12.71 -16.62
N GLN A 118 -0.30 13.17 -17.86
CA GLN A 118 -0.66 12.33 -19.02
C GLN A 118 0.36 11.21 -19.27
N GLY A 119 1.64 11.42 -18.94
CA GLY A 119 2.68 10.39 -19.08
C GLY A 119 2.47 9.19 -18.16
N MET A 120 1.82 9.40 -17.01
CA MET A 120 1.59 8.36 -16.01
C MET A 120 0.65 7.25 -16.51
N CYS A 121 -0.42 7.62 -17.22
CA CYS A 121 -1.37 6.65 -17.74
C CYS A 121 -0.67 5.62 -18.65
N HIS A 122 0.16 6.10 -19.58
CA HIS A 122 0.91 5.24 -20.50
C HIS A 122 1.92 4.32 -19.79
N VAL A 123 2.61 4.83 -18.77
CA VAL A 123 3.57 4.03 -18.00
C VAL A 123 2.87 2.91 -17.22
N LEU A 124 1.74 3.19 -16.57
CA LEU A 124 0.99 2.17 -15.86
C LEU A 124 0.36 1.14 -16.81
N GLU A 125 -0.07 1.55 -17.99
CA GLU A 125 -0.52 0.65 -19.05
C GLU A 125 0.58 -0.32 -19.47
N GLN A 126 1.82 0.17 -19.62
CA GLN A 126 2.98 -0.67 -19.92
C GLN A 126 3.23 -1.70 -18.80
N VAL A 127 3.28 -1.27 -17.54
CA VAL A 127 3.46 -2.18 -16.39
C VAL A 127 2.34 -3.23 -16.36
N CYS A 128 1.08 -2.81 -16.53
CA CYS A 128 -0.06 -3.72 -16.57
C CYS A 128 0.01 -4.70 -17.75
N SER A 129 0.53 -4.28 -18.90
CA SER A 129 0.72 -5.16 -20.06
C SER A 129 1.74 -6.26 -19.76
N VAL A 130 2.85 -5.92 -19.10
CA VAL A 130 3.84 -6.92 -18.69
C VAL A 130 3.25 -7.89 -17.65
N LEU A 131 2.52 -7.38 -16.66
CA LEU A 131 1.83 -8.23 -15.68
C LEU A 131 0.83 -9.20 -16.32
N LYS A 132 0.13 -8.79 -17.38
CA LYS A 132 -0.76 -9.70 -18.15
C LYS A 132 0.00 -10.82 -18.85
N GLN A 133 1.19 -10.54 -19.37
CA GLN A 133 1.99 -11.51 -20.13
C GLN A 133 2.70 -12.51 -19.22
N GLY A 134 3.01 -12.11 -17.99
CA GLY A 134 3.70 -12.94 -16.99
C GLY A 134 2.78 -13.88 -16.18
N SER A 135 1.46 -13.68 -16.24
CA SER A 135 0.44 -14.41 -15.47
C SER A 135 -0.34 -15.43 -16.28
#